data_AF-A0A3D5K0V6-F1
#
_entry.id   AF-A0A3D5K0V6-F1
#
_cell.length_a   1.000
_cell.length_b   1.000
_cell.length_c   1.000
_cell.angle_alpha   90.00
_cell.angle_beta   90.00
_cell.angle_gamma   90.00
#
_symmetry.space_group_name_H-M   'P 1'
#
loop_
_entity.id
_entity.type
_entity.pdbx_description
1 polymer ?
#
loop_
_entity_poly.entity_id
_entity_poly.type
_entity_poly.pdbx_seq_one_letter_code
_entity_poly.pdbx_strand_id
1 'polypeptide(L)'
;SAYSRAQSKAKSGYTMDFIPEETKAELNSVEQEFGSKLLKTMAAGTSDAEDRNEIFRLREEREDRIASMLTPDQKLEYDLRKSPTAANLRLQLDGFKPSEDEFRDIFQARKQFDDQHGTVPGTTISVAEAEERRLAEQSMNAGLQNTLGEERFQDYMRQTDYDYKSIAKVAERQGLNNTVSAQVYQMKNEAEELARSIRMDGGIPVNERQQQLQQIYGETSRSIETLMGQQGAASLRAQGGGRNWLNNLGRVNPYTITKPTFQVITSGAPSP
;
A
#
# COMPACT_ATOMS: atom_id res chain seq x y z
N SER A 1 1.21 3.31 -31.27
CA SER A 1 1.37 4.11 -30.05
C SER A 1 2.57 3.59 -29.26
N ALA A 2 3.27 4.43 -28.49
CA ALA A 2 4.31 3.97 -27.54
C ALA A 2 3.76 2.93 -26.55
N TYR A 3 2.46 3.01 -26.22
CA TYR A 3 1.71 1.98 -25.48
C TYR A 3 1.75 0.60 -26.16
N SER A 4 1.67 0.56 -27.49
CA SER A 4 1.81 -0.67 -28.26
C SER A 4 3.24 -1.16 -28.30
N ARG A 5 4.28 -0.36 -28.00
CA ARG A 5 5.67 -0.81 -27.90
C ARG A 5 6.00 -1.36 -26.50
N ALA A 6 5.46 -0.75 -25.44
CA ALA A 6 5.47 -1.33 -24.10
C ALA A 6 4.64 -2.62 -24.04
N GLN A 7 3.45 -2.64 -24.66
CA GLN A 7 2.70 -3.88 -24.88
C GLN A 7 3.36 -4.82 -25.90
N SER A 8 4.06 -4.38 -26.96
CA SER A 8 4.61 -5.30 -27.97
C SER A 8 5.93 -5.92 -27.54
N LYS A 9 6.76 -5.23 -26.75
CA LYS A 9 7.85 -5.90 -26.00
C LYS A 9 7.30 -6.81 -24.91
N ALA A 10 6.09 -6.54 -24.40
CA ALA A 10 5.34 -7.50 -23.57
C ALA A 10 4.56 -8.56 -24.38
N LYS A 11 4.41 -8.44 -25.70
CA LYS A 11 3.88 -9.50 -26.59
C LYS A 11 4.97 -10.45 -27.09
N SER A 12 6.24 -10.08 -26.93
CA SER A 12 7.33 -11.07 -26.75
C SER A 12 7.53 -11.44 -25.27
N GLY A 13 6.66 -10.99 -24.35
CA GLY A 13 6.92 -10.68 -22.93
C GLY A 13 7.27 -11.82 -21.98
N TYR A 14 7.61 -12.99 -22.49
CA TYR A 14 8.29 -14.05 -21.73
C TYR A 14 9.76 -14.23 -22.13
N THR A 15 10.22 -13.62 -23.23
CA THR A 15 11.60 -13.74 -23.68
C THR A 15 12.53 -12.93 -22.77
N MET A 16 13.43 -13.63 -22.06
CA MET A 16 14.46 -13.03 -21.22
C MET A 16 15.74 -12.76 -22.02
N ASP A 17 15.65 -12.15 -23.20
CA ASP A 17 16.79 -11.90 -24.10
C ASP A 17 17.93 -11.07 -23.47
N PHE A 18 17.64 -10.35 -22.38
CA PHE A 18 18.59 -9.59 -21.55
C PHE A 18 19.38 -10.46 -20.54
N ILE A 19 19.06 -11.75 -20.41
CA ILE A 19 19.72 -12.71 -19.50
C ILE A 19 20.42 -13.78 -20.34
N PRO A 20 21.66 -14.21 -20.04
CA PRO A 20 22.30 -15.35 -20.69
C PRO A 20 21.50 -16.66 -20.54
N GLU A 21 21.54 -17.56 -21.52
CA GLU A 21 20.77 -18.82 -21.49
C GLU A 21 21.08 -19.71 -20.29
N GLU A 22 22.35 -19.81 -19.89
CA GLU A 22 22.77 -20.56 -18.70
C GLU A 22 22.10 -20.01 -17.44
N THR A 23 22.13 -18.69 -17.26
CA THR A 23 21.46 -18.00 -16.15
C THR A 23 19.94 -18.18 -16.19
N LYS A 24 19.31 -18.24 -17.37
CA LYS A 24 17.86 -18.54 -17.47
C LYS A 24 17.52 -19.93 -16.98
N ALA A 25 18.33 -20.93 -17.32
CA ALA A 25 18.12 -22.30 -16.88
C ALA A 25 18.19 -22.39 -15.36
N GLU A 26 19.20 -21.74 -14.76
CA GLU A 26 19.33 -21.66 -13.31
C GLU A 26 18.17 -20.90 -12.66
N LEU A 27 17.74 -19.75 -13.21
CA LEU A 27 16.59 -18.99 -12.71
C LEU A 27 15.31 -19.83 -12.72
N ASN A 28 15.06 -20.56 -13.80
CA ASN A 28 13.90 -21.46 -13.88
C ASN A 28 13.95 -22.56 -12.82
N SER A 29 15.14 -23.08 -12.51
CA SER A 29 15.31 -24.06 -11.44
C SER A 29 15.02 -23.46 -10.07
N VAL A 30 15.51 -22.25 -9.80
CA VAL A 30 15.21 -21.49 -8.56
C VAL A 30 13.71 -21.28 -8.41
N GLU A 31 13.04 -20.79 -9.46
CA GLU A 31 11.61 -20.53 -9.45
C GLU A 31 10.77 -21.80 -9.21
N GLN A 32 11.16 -22.93 -9.81
CA GLN A 32 10.48 -24.21 -9.58
C GLN A 32 10.66 -24.71 -8.14
N GLU A 33 11.87 -24.58 -7.60
CA GLU A 33 12.18 -24.98 -6.22
C GLU A 33 11.34 -24.18 -5.22
N PHE A 34 11.39 -22.84 -5.31
CA PHE A 34 10.65 -21.97 -4.41
C PHE A 34 9.13 -22.05 -4.63
N GLY A 35 8.67 -22.18 -5.88
CA GLY A 35 7.25 -22.42 -6.16
C GLY A 35 6.73 -23.70 -5.52
N SER A 36 7.53 -24.78 -5.56
CA SER A 36 7.18 -26.03 -4.89
C SER A 36 7.18 -25.90 -3.36
N LYS A 37 8.19 -25.26 -2.78
CA LYS A 37 8.27 -24.98 -1.33
C LYS A 37 7.08 -24.15 -0.87
N LEU A 38 6.81 -23.03 -1.54
CA LEU A 38 5.71 -22.12 -1.21
C LEU A 38 4.35 -22.83 -1.29
N LEU A 39 4.12 -23.65 -2.33
CA LEU A 39 2.88 -24.42 -2.45
C LEU A 39 2.72 -25.42 -1.30
N LYS A 40 3.79 -26.10 -0.89
CA LYS A 40 3.77 -27.03 0.24
C LYS A 40 3.48 -26.32 1.56
N THR A 41 4.16 -25.19 1.83
CA THR A 41 3.92 -24.38 3.03
C THR A 41 2.48 -23.87 3.05
N MET A 42 1.97 -23.30 1.95
CA MET A 42 0.58 -22.85 1.88
C MET A 42 -0.46 -23.98 2.02
N ALA A 43 -0.13 -25.19 1.57
CA ALA A 43 -1.01 -26.35 1.71
C ALA A 43 -1.02 -26.94 3.14
N ALA A 44 0.06 -26.72 3.91
CA ALA A 44 0.14 -27.13 5.31
C ALA A 44 -0.70 -26.24 6.24
N GLY A 45 -0.86 -24.95 5.89
CA GLY A 45 -1.59 -23.96 6.65
C GLY A 45 -1.07 -22.56 6.35
N THR A 46 -1.90 -21.53 6.53
CA THR A 46 -1.46 -20.11 6.54
C THR A 46 -2.10 -19.34 7.69
N SER A 47 -2.71 -20.06 8.63
CA SER A 47 -3.61 -19.49 9.63
C SER A 47 -2.88 -18.96 10.87
N ASP A 48 -1.64 -19.39 11.13
CA ASP A 48 -0.86 -18.91 12.26
C ASP A 48 0.30 -17.98 11.86
N ALA A 49 0.98 -17.41 12.86
CA ALA A 49 2.06 -16.45 12.62
C ALA A 49 3.36 -17.10 12.15
N GLU A 50 3.57 -18.38 12.44
CA GLU A 50 4.79 -19.10 12.08
C GLU A 50 4.80 -19.44 10.60
N ASP A 51 3.68 -19.97 10.07
CA ASP A 51 3.46 -20.22 8.65
C ASP A 51 3.68 -18.94 7.81
N ARG A 52 3.16 -17.81 8.30
CA ARG A 52 3.30 -16.51 7.63
C ARG A 52 4.76 -16.06 7.57
N ASN A 53 5.47 -16.16 8.69
CA ASN A 53 6.89 -15.80 8.76
C ASN A 53 7.75 -16.71 7.87
N GLU A 54 7.41 -18.00 7.77
CA GLU A 54 8.07 -18.92 6.84
C GLU A 54 7.85 -18.49 5.39
N ILE A 55 6.61 -18.14 5.01
CA ILE A 55 6.31 -17.64 3.67
C ILE A 55 7.08 -16.36 3.35
N PHE A 56 7.20 -15.43 4.30
CA PHE A 56 8.00 -14.22 4.11
C PHE A 56 9.48 -14.54 3.90
N ARG A 57 10.07 -15.40 4.74
CA ARG A 57 11.47 -15.85 4.58
C ARG A 57 11.70 -16.55 3.24
N LEU A 58 10.81 -17.44 2.83
CA LEU A 58 10.90 -18.11 1.53
C LEU A 58 10.87 -17.13 0.35
N ARG A 59 10.10 -16.03 0.47
CA ARG A 59 10.07 -14.97 -0.55
C ARG A 59 11.36 -14.17 -0.56
N GLU A 60 11.87 -13.79 0.61
CA GLU A 60 13.13 -13.06 0.76
C GLU A 60 14.33 -13.87 0.23
N GLU A 61 14.47 -15.13 0.66
CA GLU A 61 15.50 -16.05 0.16
C GLU A 61 15.45 -16.24 -1.36
N ARG A 62 14.24 -16.30 -1.93
CA ARG A 62 14.04 -16.36 -3.38
C ARG A 62 14.57 -15.10 -4.06
N GLU A 63 14.19 -13.92 -3.56
CA GLU A 63 14.59 -12.64 -4.14
C GLU A 63 16.11 -12.45 -4.07
N ASP A 64 16.73 -12.78 -2.93
CA ASP A 64 18.18 -12.70 -2.74
C ASP A 64 18.94 -13.63 -3.68
N ARG A 65 18.47 -14.88 -3.83
CA ARG A 65 19.10 -15.83 -4.74
C ARG A 65 18.99 -15.35 -6.19
N ILE A 66 17.82 -14.86 -6.61
CA ILE A 66 17.65 -14.29 -7.96
C ILE A 66 18.55 -13.06 -8.14
N ALA A 67 18.65 -12.19 -7.15
CA ALA A 67 19.50 -11.00 -7.20
C ALA A 67 20.99 -11.35 -7.30
N SER A 68 21.45 -12.43 -6.65
CA SER A 68 22.85 -12.88 -6.74
C SER A 68 23.26 -13.35 -8.14
N MET A 69 22.29 -13.73 -8.98
CA MET A 69 22.52 -14.25 -10.33
C MET A 69 22.42 -13.18 -11.43
N LEU A 70 21.96 -11.97 -11.09
CA LEU A 70 21.62 -10.93 -12.04
C LEU A 70 22.31 -9.61 -11.69
N THR A 71 22.70 -8.85 -12.71
CA THR A 71 23.05 -7.44 -12.48
C THR A 71 21.81 -6.65 -12.04
N PRO A 72 21.97 -5.47 -11.40
CA PRO A 72 20.83 -4.64 -10.99
C PRO A 72 19.85 -4.34 -12.13
N ASP A 73 20.36 -4.03 -13.33
CA ASP A 73 19.53 -3.76 -14.51
C ASP A 73 18.79 -5.02 -14.98
N GLN A 74 19.46 -6.17 -15.00
CA GLN A 74 18.82 -7.44 -15.34
C GLN A 74 17.76 -7.84 -14.29
N LYS A 75 17.98 -7.59 -13.00
CA LYS A 75 17.00 -7.84 -11.94
C LYS A 75 15.77 -6.95 -12.11
N LEU A 76 15.96 -5.66 -12.40
CA LEU A 76 14.85 -4.75 -12.67
C LEU A 76 14.02 -5.23 -13.87
N GLU A 77 14.67 -5.56 -14.98
CA GLU A 77 14.02 -6.09 -16.18
C GLU A 77 13.32 -7.43 -15.91
N TYR A 78 13.93 -8.29 -15.08
CA TYR A 78 13.32 -9.53 -14.62
C TYR A 78 12.03 -9.27 -13.84
N ASP A 79 12.08 -8.41 -12.82
CA ASP A 79 10.95 -8.13 -11.94
C ASP A 79 9.82 -7.42 -12.69
N LEU A 80 10.14 -6.50 -13.60
CA LEU A 80 9.15 -5.87 -14.45
C LEU A 80 8.36 -6.92 -15.26
N ARG A 81 8.98 -8.02 -15.68
CA ARG A 81 8.30 -9.08 -16.45
C ARG A 81 7.63 -10.14 -15.57
N LYS A 82 8.23 -10.50 -14.44
CA LYS A 82 7.89 -11.71 -13.69
C LYS A 82 7.30 -11.48 -12.31
N SER A 83 7.46 -10.29 -11.73
CA SER A 83 6.97 -10.04 -10.38
C SER A 83 5.44 -9.98 -10.34
N PRO A 84 4.81 -10.48 -9.25
CA PRO A 84 3.40 -10.27 -9.00
C PRO A 84 3.02 -8.78 -8.95
N THR A 85 3.91 -7.93 -8.42
CA THR A 85 3.72 -6.48 -8.36
C THR A 85 3.54 -5.88 -9.74
N ALA A 86 4.43 -6.18 -10.70
CA ALA A 86 4.31 -5.67 -12.05
C ALA A 86 3.06 -6.21 -12.78
N ALA A 87 2.70 -7.47 -12.54
CA ALA A 87 1.46 -8.05 -13.07
C ALA A 87 0.21 -7.32 -12.55
N ASN A 88 0.14 -7.08 -11.24
CA ASN A 88 -0.95 -6.35 -10.59
C ASN A 88 -1.03 -4.89 -11.08
N LEU A 89 0.11 -4.20 -11.19
CA LEU A 89 0.14 -2.83 -11.68
C LEU A 89 -0.38 -2.70 -13.11
N ARG A 90 -0.07 -3.65 -14.00
CA ARG A 90 -0.63 -3.64 -15.37
C ARG A 90 -2.15 -3.71 -15.39
N LEU A 91 -2.75 -4.46 -14.47
CA LEU A 91 -4.21 -4.55 -14.35
C LEU A 91 -4.80 -3.29 -13.72
N GLN A 92 -4.15 -2.75 -12.69
CA GLN A 92 -4.62 -1.56 -11.95
C GLN A 92 -4.49 -0.27 -12.77
N LEU A 93 -3.45 -0.15 -13.60
CA LEU A 93 -3.11 1.09 -14.32
C LEU A 93 -3.66 1.16 -15.76
N ASP A 94 -4.52 0.23 -16.18
CA ASP A 94 -5.09 0.23 -17.54
C ASP A 94 -5.80 1.56 -17.87
N GLY A 95 -6.51 2.14 -16.89
CA GLY A 95 -7.16 3.45 -17.00
C GLY A 95 -6.20 4.65 -16.88
N PHE A 96 -5.02 4.47 -16.26
CA PHE A 96 -4.02 5.54 -16.05
C PHE A 96 -3.17 5.76 -17.29
N LYS A 97 -2.88 4.68 -18.03
CA LYS A 97 -2.03 4.67 -19.23
C LYS A 97 -0.67 5.36 -18.98
N PRO A 98 0.15 4.83 -18.06
CA PRO A 98 1.47 5.39 -17.79
C PRO A 98 2.37 5.32 -19.02
N SER A 99 3.28 6.27 -19.16
CA SER A 99 4.49 6.15 -19.98
C SER A 99 5.42 5.06 -19.42
N GLU A 100 6.47 4.72 -20.16
CA GLU A 100 7.43 3.70 -19.70
C GLU A 100 8.14 4.14 -18.41
N ASP A 101 8.59 5.39 -18.35
CA ASP A 101 9.29 5.94 -17.19
C ASP A 101 8.35 6.01 -15.98
N GLU A 102 7.12 6.54 -16.15
CA GLU A 102 6.11 6.55 -15.08
C GLU A 102 5.80 5.14 -14.57
N PHE A 103 5.73 4.14 -15.46
CA PHE A 103 5.49 2.75 -15.03
C PHE A 103 6.68 2.21 -14.22
N ARG A 104 7.91 2.51 -14.61
CA ARG A 104 9.12 2.07 -13.88
C ARG A 104 9.19 2.71 -12.50
N ASP A 105 8.89 4.00 -12.39
CA ASP A 105 8.89 4.73 -11.12
C ASP A 105 7.80 4.20 -10.18
N ILE A 106 6.57 4.03 -10.68
CA ILE A 106 5.47 3.43 -9.91
C ILE A 106 5.82 2.01 -9.49
N PHE A 107 6.41 1.22 -10.39
CA PHE A 107 6.82 -0.14 -10.12
C PHE A 107 7.85 -0.22 -8.99
N GLN A 108 8.88 0.63 -9.01
CA GLN A 108 9.91 0.63 -7.98
C GLN A 108 9.33 0.98 -6.60
N ALA A 109 8.54 2.06 -6.52
CA ALA A 109 7.90 2.48 -5.27
C ALA A 109 6.98 1.38 -4.73
N ARG A 110 6.17 0.76 -5.60
CA ARG A 110 5.25 -0.29 -5.22
C ARG A 110 5.96 -1.59 -4.83
N LYS A 111 7.02 -1.97 -5.53
CA LYS A 111 7.80 -3.17 -5.19
C LYS A 111 8.45 -3.02 -3.83
N GLN A 112 9.08 -1.88 -3.54
CA GLN A 112 9.65 -1.63 -2.22
C GLN A 112 8.60 -1.75 -1.11
N PHE A 113 7.41 -1.19 -1.33
CA PHE A 113 6.29 -1.33 -0.40
C PHE A 113 5.80 -2.78 -0.27
N ASP A 114 5.61 -3.50 -1.37
CA ASP A 114 5.12 -4.89 -1.35
C ASP A 114 6.16 -5.85 -0.73
N ASP A 115 7.45 -5.61 -0.91
CA ASP A 115 8.53 -6.42 -0.33
C ASP A 115 8.59 -6.27 1.22
N GLN A 116 8.29 -5.07 1.73
CA GLN A 116 8.34 -4.77 3.18
C GLN A 116 7.00 -4.98 3.90
N HIS A 117 5.89 -4.67 3.23
CA HIS A 117 4.54 -4.60 3.83
C HIS A 117 3.48 -5.40 3.05
N GLY A 118 3.92 -6.24 2.10
CA GLY A 118 3.05 -7.16 1.40
C GLY A 118 2.41 -8.15 2.37
N THR A 119 1.20 -8.61 2.07
CA THR A 119 0.49 -9.59 2.90
C THR A 119 0.36 -10.93 2.19
N VAL A 120 0.24 -12.00 2.96
CA VAL A 120 -0.07 -13.32 2.42
C VAL A 120 -1.59 -13.37 2.13
N PRO A 121 -2.01 -13.68 0.89
CA PRO A 121 -3.43 -13.78 0.57
C PRO A 121 -4.15 -14.76 1.49
N GLY A 122 -5.36 -14.40 1.94
CA GLY A 122 -6.17 -15.24 2.85
C GLY A 122 -5.81 -15.13 4.33
N THR A 123 -4.82 -14.30 4.69
CA THR A 123 -4.44 -14.07 6.09
C THR A 123 -5.03 -12.79 6.64
N THR A 124 -5.32 -12.78 7.95
CA THR A 124 -5.64 -11.56 8.69
C THR A 124 -4.36 -10.94 9.24
N ILE A 125 -4.30 -9.62 9.22
CA ILE A 125 -3.24 -8.84 9.86
C ILE A 125 -3.79 -8.21 11.15
N SER A 126 -2.92 -8.03 12.13
CA SER A 126 -3.24 -7.32 13.36
C SER A 126 -3.53 -5.84 13.08
N VAL A 127 -4.18 -5.18 14.03
CA VAL A 127 -4.45 -3.74 13.95
C VAL A 127 -3.15 -2.93 13.86
N ALA A 128 -2.09 -3.37 14.54
CA ALA A 128 -0.79 -2.70 14.50
C ALA A 128 -0.12 -2.82 13.12
N GLU A 129 -0.11 -4.02 12.53
CA GLU A 129 0.42 -4.26 11.18
C GLU A 129 -0.38 -3.49 10.11
N ALA A 130 -1.71 -3.46 10.25
CA ALA A 130 -2.57 -2.69 9.35
C ALA A 130 -2.24 -1.20 9.39
N GLU A 131 -1.94 -0.67 10.58
CA GLU A 131 -1.58 0.74 10.76
C GLU A 131 -0.18 1.06 10.22
N GLU A 132 0.81 0.21 10.48
CA GLU A 132 2.15 0.34 9.90
C GLU A 132 2.10 0.37 8.38
N ARG A 133 1.35 -0.58 7.79
CA ARG A 133 1.14 -0.66 6.35
C ARG A 133 0.47 0.60 5.82
N ARG A 134 -0.53 1.16 6.53
CA ARG A 134 -1.19 2.41 6.15
C ARG A 134 -0.21 3.58 6.10
N LEU A 135 0.68 3.70 7.09
CA LEU A 135 1.71 4.76 7.14
C LEU A 135 2.75 4.59 6.02
N ALA A 136 3.16 3.36 5.74
CA ALA A 136 4.05 3.06 4.63
C ALA A 136 3.39 3.39 3.26
N GLU A 137 2.11 3.11 3.11
CA GLU A 137 1.33 3.44 1.91
C GLU A 137 1.22 4.96 1.72
N GLN A 138 1.00 5.72 2.80
CA GLN A 138 1.03 7.19 2.77
C GLN A 138 2.40 7.73 2.35
N SER A 139 3.50 7.17 2.89
CA SER A 139 4.86 7.58 2.53
C SER A 139 5.19 7.25 1.07
N MET A 140 4.80 6.07 0.60
CA MET A 140 4.94 5.68 -0.82
C MET A 140 4.19 6.66 -1.72
N ASN A 141 2.94 6.98 -1.39
CA ASN A 141 2.11 7.90 -2.15
C ASN A 141 2.69 9.33 -2.19
N ALA A 142 3.23 9.83 -1.08
CA ALA A 142 3.93 11.12 -1.05
C ALA A 142 5.18 11.11 -1.96
N GLY A 143 5.93 10.01 -1.99
CA GLY A 143 7.03 9.82 -2.93
C GLY A 143 6.57 9.84 -4.39
N LEU A 144 5.50 9.11 -4.71
CA LEU A 144 4.91 9.10 -6.06
C LEU A 144 4.38 10.45 -6.50
N GLN A 145 3.81 11.24 -5.59
CA GLN A 145 3.37 12.60 -5.89
C GLN A 145 4.54 13.50 -6.31
N ASN A 146 5.69 13.38 -5.65
CA ASN A 146 6.89 14.13 -6.02
C ASN A 146 7.44 13.70 -7.39
N THR A 147 7.42 12.40 -7.70
CA THR A 147 7.96 11.88 -8.98
C THR A 147 7.04 12.14 -10.16
N LEU A 148 5.73 11.91 -10.00
CA LEU A 148 4.74 12.08 -11.08
C LEU A 148 4.32 13.54 -11.26
N GLY A 149 4.46 14.35 -10.22
CA GLY A 149 3.84 15.67 -10.13
C GLY A 149 2.34 15.61 -9.81
N GLU A 150 1.80 16.75 -9.39
CA GLU A 150 0.44 16.85 -8.82
C GLU A 150 -0.66 16.29 -9.74
N GLU A 151 -0.71 16.74 -10.99
CA GLU A 151 -1.79 16.37 -11.92
C GLU A 151 -1.77 14.87 -12.23
N ARG A 152 -0.60 14.30 -12.54
CA ARG A 152 -0.47 12.87 -12.84
C ARG A 152 -0.64 12.00 -11.61
N PHE A 153 -0.25 12.48 -10.44
CA PHE A 153 -0.55 11.78 -9.20
C PHE A 153 -2.06 11.71 -8.93
N GLN A 154 -2.81 12.79 -9.18
CA GLN A 154 -4.27 12.74 -9.07
C GLN A 154 -4.89 11.74 -10.06
N ASP A 155 -4.37 11.64 -11.29
CA ASP A 155 -4.79 10.64 -12.27
C ASP A 155 -4.51 9.21 -11.76
N TYR A 156 -3.33 8.99 -11.18
CA TYR A 156 -2.92 7.72 -10.58
C TYR A 156 -3.86 7.32 -9.45
N MET A 157 -4.09 8.22 -8.48
CA MET A 157 -4.96 7.96 -7.32
C MET A 157 -6.41 7.64 -7.71
N ARG A 158 -6.93 8.20 -8.81
CA ARG A 158 -8.27 7.85 -9.32
C ARG A 158 -8.37 6.39 -9.78
N GLN A 159 -7.25 5.76 -10.13
CA GLN A 159 -7.22 4.37 -10.56
C GLN A 159 -6.91 3.42 -9.41
N THR A 160 -6.06 3.82 -8.48
CA THR A 160 -5.46 2.93 -7.48
C THR A 160 -6.07 3.05 -6.08
N ASP A 161 -6.56 4.23 -5.69
CA ASP A 161 -7.07 4.48 -4.34
C ASP A 161 -8.62 4.50 -4.32
N TYR A 162 -9.19 3.61 -3.52
CA TYR A 162 -10.64 3.45 -3.43
C TYR A 162 -11.33 4.68 -2.83
N ASP A 163 -10.73 5.30 -1.80
CA ASP A 163 -11.32 6.45 -1.13
C ASP A 163 -11.22 7.70 -2.01
N TYR A 164 -10.08 7.91 -2.68
CA TYR A 164 -9.93 8.96 -3.67
C TYR A 164 -10.96 8.80 -4.79
N LYS A 165 -11.11 7.59 -5.33
CA LYS A 165 -12.10 7.28 -6.37
C LYS A 165 -13.53 7.55 -5.90
N SER A 166 -13.85 7.23 -4.64
CA SER A 166 -15.14 7.52 -4.03
C SER A 166 -15.39 9.03 -3.93
N ILE A 167 -14.42 9.79 -3.41
CA ILE A 167 -14.47 11.25 -3.30
C ILE A 167 -14.62 11.89 -4.68
N ALA A 168 -13.80 11.49 -5.65
CA ALA A 168 -13.82 11.99 -7.02
C ALA A 168 -15.17 11.78 -7.71
N LYS A 169 -15.76 10.60 -7.53
CA LYS A 169 -17.10 10.31 -8.07
C LYS A 169 -18.19 11.18 -7.44
N VAL A 170 -18.07 11.55 -6.17
CA VAL A 170 -19.00 12.50 -5.54
C VAL A 170 -18.81 13.89 -6.13
N ALA A 171 -17.57 14.37 -6.20
CA ALA A 171 -17.26 15.69 -6.74
C ALA A 171 -17.77 15.85 -8.18
N GLU A 172 -17.51 14.86 -9.05
CA GLU A 172 -17.97 14.83 -10.44
C GLU A 172 -19.50 14.93 -10.54
N ARG A 173 -20.24 14.18 -9.71
CA ARG A 173 -21.71 14.23 -9.68
C ARG A 173 -22.27 15.58 -9.24
N GLN A 174 -21.50 16.35 -8.49
CA GLN A 174 -21.86 17.71 -8.07
C GLN A 174 -21.38 18.77 -9.08
N GLY A 175 -20.77 18.37 -10.20
CA GLY A 175 -20.21 19.29 -11.18
C GLY A 175 -19.00 20.09 -10.67
N LEU A 176 -18.30 19.56 -9.66
CA LEU A 176 -17.16 20.23 -9.03
C LEU A 176 -15.86 19.95 -9.78
N ASN A 177 -14.90 20.86 -9.66
CA ASN A 177 -13.57 20.70 -10.23
C ASN A 177 -12.84 19.50 -9.59
N ASN A 178 -12.04 18.79 -10.38
CA ASN A 178 -11.17 17.70 -9.93
C ASN A 178 -10.27 18.10 -8.76
N THR A 179 -9.88 19.37 -8.65
CA THR A 179 -9.09 19.89 -7.50
C THR A 179 -9.80 19.71 -6.16
N VAL A 180 -11.14 19.73 -6.13
CA VAL A 180 -11.92 19.53 -4.91
C VAL A 180 -11.70 18.11 -4.36
N SER A 181 -11.54 17.12 -5.23
CA SER A 181 -11.33 15.74 -4.82
C SER A 181 -9.98 15.56 -4.13
N ALA A 182 -8.94 16.17 -4.72
CA ALA A 182 -7.60 16.18 -4.13
C ALA A 182 -7.58 16.89 -2.77
N GLN A 183 -8.25 18.05 -2.67
CA GLN A 183 -8.36 18.79 -1.40
C GLN A 183 -9.08 17.98 -0.32
N VAL A 184 -10.20 17.32 -0.65
CA VAL A 184 -10.95 16.49 0.30
C VAL A 184 -10.15 15.25 0.72
N TYR A 185 -9.42 14.64 -0.21
CA TYR A 185 -8.53 13.52 0.11
C TYR A 185 -7.37 13.95 1.00
N GLN A 186 -6.76 15.12 0.74
CA GLN A 186 -5.72 15.68 1.59
C GLN A 186 -6.23 15.96 3.01
N MET A 187 -7.39 16.61 3.13
CA MET A 187 -8.03 16.85 4.44
C MET A 187 -8.32 15.55 5.19
N LYS A 188 -8.75 14.49 4.48
CA LYS A 188 -8.91 13.16 5.09
C LYS A 188 -7.60 12.70 5.73
N ASN A 189 -6.50 12.73 4.98
CA ASN A 189 -5.19 12.25 5.46
C ASN A 189 -4.71 13.04 6.68
N GLU A 190 -4.81 14.36 6.64
CA GLU A 190 -4.43 15.26 7.75
C GLU A 190 -5.29 15.02 9.00
N ALA A 191 -6.60 14.89 8.82
CA ALA A 191 -7.52 14.63 9.93
C ALA A 191 -7.29 13.24 10.54
N GLU A 192 -7.01 12.22 9.73
CA GLU A 192 -6.67 10.88 10.21
C GLU A 192 -5.37 10.87 11.00
N GLU A 193 -4.35 11.59 10.53
CA GLU A 193 -3.07 11.74 11.22
C GLU A 193 -3.21 12.45 12.56
N LEU A 194 -3.94 13.57 12.61
CA LEU A 194 -4.21 14.29 13.84
C LEU A 194 -5.03 13.44 14.82
N ALA A 195 -6.10 12.79 14.34
CA ALA A 195 -6.89 11.90 15.18
C ALA A 195 -6.05 10.74 15.73
N ARG A 196 -5.08 10.23 14.97
CA ARG A 196 -4.15 9.20 15.43
C ARG A 196 -3.22 9.72 16.53
N SER A 197 -2.63 10.90 16.39
CA SER A 197 -1.73 11.45 17.42
C SER A 197 -2.45 11.58 18.77
N ILE A 198 -3.69 12.08 18.75
CA ILE A 198 -4.55 12.21 19.93
C ILE A 198 -4.81 10.85 20.58
N ARG A 199 -5.16 9.82 19.79
CA ARG A 199 -5.44 8.47 20.30
C ARG A 199 -4.21 7.83 20.97
N MET A 200 -3.02 8.09 20.42
CA MET A 200 -1.76 7.52 20.91
C MET A 200 -1.18 8.29 22.10
N ASP A 201 -1.65 9.50 22.36
CA ASP A 201 -1.21 10.29 23.49
C ASP A 201 -1.80 9.74 24.80
N GLY A 202 -0.94 9.07 25.57
CA GLY A 202 -1.28 8.55 26.89
C GLY A 202 -1.34 9.61 27.99
N GLY A 203 -0.88 10.84 27.71
CA GLY A 203 -0.97 11.98 28.61
C GLY A 203 -2.36 12.63 28.62
N ILE A 204 -3.18 12.39 27.60
CA ILE A 204 -4.53 12.95 27.50
C ILE A 204 -5.55 11.97 28.10
N PRO A 205 -6.36 12.41 29.08
CA PRO A 205 -7.47 11.62 29.62
C PRO A 205 -8.44 11.13 28.54
N VAL A 206 -9.00 9.94 28.71
CA VAL A 206 -9.88 9.31 27.69
C VAL A 206 -11.06 10.19 27.28
N ASN A 207 -11.70 10.85 28.23
CA ASN A 207 -12.81 11.78 27.99
C ASN A 207 -12.36 13.00 27.17
N GLU A 208 -11.17 13.53 27.46
CA GLU A 208 -10.60 14.66 26.75
C GLU A 208 -10.19 14.26 25.33
N ARG A 209 -9.57 13.09 25.14
CA ARG A 209 -9.32 12.52 23.80
C ARG A 209 -10.62 12.39 23.01
N GLN A 210 -11.68 11.89 23.63
CA GLN A 210 -12.98 11.74 22.98
C GLN A 210 -13.57 13.09 22.55
N GLN A 211 -13.40 14.15 23.36
CA GLN A 211 -13.83 15.51 22.99
C GLN A 211 -13.01 16.06 21.82
N GLN A 212 -11.69 15.96 21.86
CA GLN A 212 -10.81 16.45 20.80
C GLN A 212 -11.05 15.71 19.48
N LEU A 213 -11.26 14.38 19.51
CA LEU A 213 -11.61 13.60 18.32
C LEU A 213 -12.96 14.01 17.71
N GLN A 214 -13.95 14.35 18.54
CA GLN A 214 -15.23 14.87 18.05
C GLN A 214 -15.09 16.27 17.44
N GLN A 215 -14.17 17.10 17.94
CA GLN A 215 -13.84 18.37 17.30
C GLN A 215 -13.24 18.16 15.91
N ILE A 216 -12.25 17.27 15.77
CA ILE A 216 -11.65 16.90 14.48
C ILE A 216 -12.72 16.42 13.49
N TYR A 217 -13.60 15.53 13.93
CA TYR A 217 -14.74 15.05 13.12
C TYR A 217 -15.63 16.21 12.64
N GLY A 218 -16.02 17.11 13.56
CA GLY A 218 -16.90 18.22 13.27
C GLY A 218 -16.27 19.26 12.33
N GLU A 219 -15.00 19.59 12.52
CA GLU A 219 -14.24 20.52 11.68
C GLU A 219 -14.00 19.96 10.29
N THR A 220 -13.59 18.69 10.19
CA THR A 220 -13.42 17.99 8.91
C THR A 220 -14.74 17.94 8.15
N SER A 221 -15.83 17.60 8.85
CA SER A 221 -17.18 17.55 8.26
C SER A 221 -17.65 18.90 7.71
N ARG A 222 -17.40 20.00 8.45
CA ARG A 222 -17.72 21.37 8.02
C ARG A 222 -16.88 21.81 6.82
N SER A 223 -15.61 21.46 6.80
CA SER A 223 -14.69 21.81 5.70
C SER A 223 -15.06 21.08 4.41
N ILE A 224 -15.42 19.80 4.49
CA ILE A 224 -15.94 19.04 3.34
C ILE A 224 -17.24 19.65 2.82
N GLU A 225 -18.15 20.05 3.71
CA GLU A 225 -19.40 20.71 3.31
C GLU A 225 -19.16 22.05 2.62
N THR A 226 -18.15 22.80 3.04
CA THR A 226 -17.75 24.06 2.40
C THR A 226 -17.23 23.82 0.98
N LEU A 227 -16.45 22.76 0.76
CA LEU A 227 -15.85 22.46 -0.55
C LEU A 227 -16.79 21.72 -1.50
N MET A 228 -17.60 20.80 -0.99
CA MET A 228 -18.46 19.92 -1.80
C MET A 228 -19.94 20.33 -1.81
N GLY A 229 -20.31 21.31 -0.99
CA GLY A 229 -21.71 21.64 -0.71
C GLY A 229 -22.40 20.60 0.17
N GLN A 230 -23.60 20.95 0.65
CA GLN A 230 -24.42 20.09 1.50
C GLN A 230 -24.72 18.73 0.86
N GLN A 231 -25.12 18.73 -0.41
CA GLN A 231 -25.47 17.51 -1.12
C GLN A 231 -24.25 16.62 -1.39
N GLY A 232 -23.09 17.21 -1.71
CA GLY A 232 -21.83 16.49 -1.88
C GLY A 232 -21.37 15.86 -0.56
N ALA A 233 -21.34 16.63 0.53
CA ALA A 233 -20.97 16.12 1.84
C ALA A 233 -21.92 15.01 2.34
N ALA A 234 -23.23 15.17 2.14
CA ALA A 234 -24.21 14.13 2.45
C ALA A 234 -23.98 12.86 1.62
N SER A 235 -23.68 13.00 0.33
CA SER A 235 -23.38 11.88 -0.56
C SER A 235 -22.11 11.14 -0.16
N LEU A 236 -21.06 11.85 0.27
CA LEU A 236 -19.84 11.26 0.78
C LEU A 236 -20.10 10.46 2.07
N ARG A 237 -20.83 11.05 3.03
CA ARG A 237 -21.21 10.39 4.29
C ARG A 237 -22.14 9.18 4.09
N ALA A 238 -22.91 9.15 3.00
CA ALA A 238 -23.77 8.02 2.67
C ALA A 238 -23.02 6.85 2.03
N GLN A 239 -21.87 7.08 1.39
CA GLN A 239 -21.05 6.02 0.79
C GLN A 239 -20.29 5.25 1.87
N GLY A 240 -20.13 3.93 1.67
CA GLY A 240 -19.46 3.04 2.63
C GLY A 240 -18.06 3.54 3.03
N GLY A 241 -17.20 3.84 2.07
CA GLY A 241 -15.84 4.36 2.32
C GLY A 241 -15.87 5.68 3.10
N GLY A 242 -16.58 6.69 2.56
CA GLY A 242 -16.77 8.00 3.19
C GLY A 242 -17.29 7.94 4.63
N ARG A 243 -18.33 7.14 4.85
CA ARG A 243 -18.90 6.89 6.18
C ARG A 243 -17.89 6.27 7.14
N ASN A 244 -17.12 5.30 6.68
CA ASN A 244 -16.20 4.55 7.53
C ASN A 244 -15.08 5.45 8.06
N TRP A 245 -14.36 6.15 7.18
CA TRP A 245 -13.22 6.97 7.61
C TRP A 245 -13.67 8.19 8.43
N LEU A 246 -14.75 8.87 8.01
CA LEU A 246 -15.28 10.02 8.77
C LEU A 246 -15.71 9.61 10.18
N ASN A 247 -16.48 8.52 10.31
CA ASN A 247 -16.91 8.06 11.63
C ASN A 247 -15.73 7.61 12.51
N ASN A 248 -14.65 7.13 11.91
CA ASN A 248 -13.46 6.74 12.65
C ASN A 248 -12.81 7.95 13.32
N LEU A 249 -12.76 9.12 12.66
CA LEU A 249 -12.17 10.36 13.21
C LEU A 249 -12.68 10.71 14.59
N GLY A 250 -13.99 10.56 14.83
CA GLY A 250 -14.63 10.92 16.09
C GLY A 250 -14.51 9.90 17.21
N ARG A 251 -13.81 8.78 17.02
CA ARG A 251 -13.81 7.66 17.98
C ARG A 251 -12.44 7.48 18.63
N VAL A 252 -12.42 7.44 19.96
CA VAL A 252 -11.33 6.78 20.70
C VAL A 252 -11.46 5.29 20.38
N ASN A 253 -10.48 4.69 19.70
CA ASN A 253 -10.57 3.28 19.29
C ASN A 253 -10.78 2.37 20.52
N PRO A 254 -11.55 1.26 20.41
CA PRO A 254 -11.84 0.36 21.53
C PRO A 254 -10.69 -0.61 21.88
N TYR A 255 -9.57 -0.59 21.17
CA TYR A 255 -8.46 -1.49 21.41
C TYR A 255 -7.24 -0.75 21.91
N THR A 256 -6.80 -1.10 23.11
CA THR A 256 -5.44 -0.85 23.57
C THR A 256 -4.48 -1.43 22.55
N ILE A 257 -3.70 -0.59 21.85
CA ILE A 257 -2.43 -1.04 21.30
C ILE A 257 -1.56 -1.30 22.53
N THR A 258 -1.64 -2.51 23.08
CA THR A 258 -0.64 -2.98 24.05
C THR A 258 0.69 -2.88 23.34
N LYS A 259 1.56 -1.97 23.81
CA LYS A 259 2.98 -1.99 23.44
C LYS A 259 3.45 -3.44 23.63
N PRO A 260 4.06 -4.09 22.63
CA PRO A 260 4.66 -5.39 22.85
C PRO A 260 5.69 -5.24 23.97
N THR A 261 5.43 -5.86 25.11
CA THR A 261 6.41 -5.98 26.19
C THR A 261 7.46 -6.96 25.70
N PHE A 262 8.49 -6.47 25.02
CA PHE A 262 9.69 -7.28 24.80
C PHE A 262 10.30 -7.55 26.18
N GLN A 263 10.23 -8.81 26.63
CA GLN A 263 11.08 -9.26 27.71
C GLN A 263 12.51 -9.11 27.22
N VAL A 264 13.24 -8.16 27.79
CA VAL A 264 14.68 -8.06 27.60
C VAL A 264 15.27 -9.34 28.18
N ILE A 265 15.74 -10.22 27.31
CA ILE A 265 16.61 -11.33 27.70
C ILE A 265 17.91 -10.68 28.18
N THR A 266 18.03 -10.45 29.48
CA THR A 266 19.32 -10.09 30.06
C THR A 266 20.13 -11.38 30.22
N SER A 267 20.95 -11.68 29.22
CA SER A 267 21.98 -12.71 29.31
C SER A 267 23.22 -12.16 30.05
N GLY A 268 23.60 -12.84 31.15
CA GLY A 268 24.96 -12.88 31.76
C GLY A 268 25.35 -11.67 32.63
N ALA A 269 26.07 -11.78 33.75
CA ALA A 269 26.88 -12.84 34.39
C ALA A 269 27.34 -12.30 35.78
N PRO A 270 28.34 -12.86 36.52
CA PRO A 270 28.77 -14.25 36.76
C PRO A 270 28.68 -14.64 38.27
N SER A 271 29.02 -15.90 38.57
CA SER A 271 29.16 -16.47 39.93
C SER A 271 30.15 -15.72 40.85
N PRO A 272 30.04 -15.97 42.16
CA PRO A 272 31.13 -16.60 42.91
C PRO A 272 30.83 -18.04 43.33
#